data_AF-A0A512C3A5-F1
#
_entry.id   AF-A0A512C3A5-F1
#
_cell.length_a   1.000
_cell.length_b   1.000
_cell.length_c   1.000
_cell.angle_alpha   90.00
_cell.angle_beta   90.00
_cell.angle_gamma   90.00
#
_symmetry.space_group_name_H-M   'P 1'
#
loop_
_entity.id
_entity.type
_entity.pdbx_description
1 polymer ?
#
loop_
_entity_poly.entity_id
_entity_poly.type
_entity_poly.pdbx_seq_one_letter_code
_entity_poly.pdbx_strand_id
1 'polypeptide(L)'
;MSRQFVDGVKDVFVIGGIARIELFELLPQPGSERAGAQPDLKPEQTVSLAMPVEAFFKAVELLEKVRDDLRQGARGNAPDSARGGSPNFS
;
A
#
# COMPACT_ATOMS: atom_id res chain seq x y z
N MET A 1 -16.62 -3.54 -9.91
CA MET A 1 -15.50 -2.59 -9.72
C MET A 1 -14.24 -3.40 -9.56
N SER A 2 -13.24 -3.24 -10.44
CA SER A 2 -11.93 -3.90 -10.30
C SER A 2 -11.14 -3.21 -9.19
N ARG A 3 -10.54 -3.99 -8.28
CA ARG A 3 -9.57 -3.47 -7.30
C ARG A 3 -8.23 -3.36 -8.02
N GLN A 4 -7.68 -2.15 -8.10
CA GLN A 4 -6.30 -1.94 -8.54
C GLN A 4 -5.36 -2.13 -7.34
N PHE A 5 -4.34 -2.95 -7.51
CA PHE A 5 -3.29 -3.15 -6.53
C PHE A 5 -2.08 -2.33 -6.96
N VAL A 6 -1.46 -1.61 -6.02
CA VAL A 6 -0.30 -0.75 -6.29
C VAL A 6 0.80 -1.13 -5.30
N ASP A 7 1.99 -1.45 -5.80
CA ASP A 7 3.13 -1.88 -4.95
C ASP A 7 3.88 -0.70 -4.34
N GLY A 8 3.75 0.49 -4.94
CA GLY A 8 4.38 1.69 -4.42
C GLY A 8 4.67 2.73 -5.48
N VAL A 9 5.37 3.77 -5.03
CA VAL A 9 5.86 4.87 -5.86
C VAL A 9 7.12 4.44 -6.58
N LYS A 10 7.10 4.51 -7.90
CA LYS A 10 8.26 4.30 -8.75
C LYS A 10 9.12 5.56 -8.81
N ASP A 11 8.50 6.69 -9.14
CA ASP A 11 9.21 7.97 -9.28
C ASP A 11 8.26 9.17 -9.11
N VAL A 12 8.82 10.33 -8.79
CA VAL A 12 8.10 11.61 -8.68
C VAL A 12 8.86 12.72 -9.39
N PHE A 13 8.22 13.37 -10.35
CA PHE A 13 8.78 14.48 -11.12
C PHE A 13 7.97 15.75 -10.90
N VAL A 14 8.63 16.90 -10.83
CA VAL A 14 7.97 18.21 -10.83
C VAL A 14 8.38 18.99 -12.07
N ILE A 15 7.42 19.30 -12.94
CA ILE A 15 7.66 20.02 -14.19
C ILE A 15 6.62 21.11 -14.32
N GLY A 16 7.05 22.37 -14.39
CA GLY A 16 6.16 23.51 -14.64
C GLY A 16 5.03 23.67 -13.61
N GLY A 17 5.29 23.34 -12.33
CA GLY A 17 4.27 23.41 -11.26
C GLY A 17 3.31 22.23 -11.19
N ILE A 18 3.51 21.20 -12.02
CA ILE A 18 2.78 19.94 -11.97
C ILE A 18 3.69 18.86 -11.38
N ALA A 19 3.20 18.19 -10.34
CA ALA A 19 3.80 16.97 -9.82
C ALA A 19 3.21 15.76 -10.56
N ARG A 20 4.08 14.93 -11.13
CA ARG A 20 3.75 13.65 -11.76
C ARG A 20 4.30 12.52 -10.90
N ILE A 21 3.41 11.61 -10.49
CA ILE A 21 3.74 10.44 -9.68
C ILE A 21 3.59 9.21 -10.56
N GLU A 22 4.64 8.43 -10.68
CA GLU A 22 4.60 7.12 -11.29
C GLU A 22 4.44 6.04 -10.21
N LEU A 23 3.48 5.14 -10.40
CA LEU A 23 3.14 4.07 -9.48
C LEU A 23 3.29 2.72 -10.18
N PHE A 24 3.77 1.70 -9.47
CA PHE A 24 3.74 0.31 -9.96
C PHE A 24 2.35 -0.28 -9.76
N GLU A 25 1.65 -0.52 -10.86
CA GLU A 25 0.43 -1.31 -10.84
C GLU A 25 0.77 -2.80 -10.80
N LEU A 26 0.20 -3.46 -9.81
CA LEU A 26 0.27 -4.88 -9.60
C LEU A 26 -0.96 -5.52 -10.23
N LEU A 27 -0.73 -6.36 -11.25
CA LEU A 27 -1.78 -7.13 -11.88
C LEU A 27 -1.76 -8.58 -11.34
N PRO A 28 -2.94 -9.18 -11.11
CA PRO A 28 -3.03 -10.60 -10.81
C PRO A 28 -2.42 -11.42 -11.95
N GLN A 29 -1.54 -12.36 -11.61
CA GLN A 29 -1.00 -13.27 -12.60
C GLN A 29 -2.12 -14.17 -13.14
N PRO A 30 -2.26 -14.30 -14.47
CA PRO A 30 -3.19 -15.23 -15.07
C PRO A 30 -2.96 -16.66 -14.52
N GLY A 31 -4.00 -17.30 -13.99
CA GLY A 31 -3.92 -18.65 -13.40
C GLY A 31 -3.57 -18.71 -11.91
N SER A 32 -3.36 -17.56 -11.24
CA SER A 32 -3.13 -17.51 -9.77
C SER A 32 -4.41 -17.48 -8.93
N GLU A 33 -5.58 -17.46 -9.56
CA GLU A 33 -6.88 -17.49 -8.88
C GLU A 33 -7.19 -18.89 -8.32
N ARG A 34 -6.51 -19.29 -7.24
CA ARG A 34 -6.98 -20.37 -6.38
C ARG A 34 -8.03 -19.83 -5.42
N ALA A 35 -9.19 -20.47 -5.37
CA ALA A 35 -10.28 -20.08 -4.46
C ALA A 35 -9.77 -19.96 -3.01
N GLY A 36 -9.84 -18.75 -2.46
CA GLY A 36 -9.42 -18.42 -1.09
C GLY A 36 -7.95 -18.02 -0.90
N ALA A 37 -7.12 -18.05 -1.94
CA ALA A 37 -5.73 -17.60 -1.88
C ALA A 37 -5.59 -16.13 -2.31
N GLN A 38 -4.63 -15.44 -1.71
CA GLN A 38 -4.23 -14.11 -2.17
C GLN A 38 -3.59 -14.27 -3.57
N PRO A 39 -4.06 -13.53 -4.59
CA PRO A 39 -3.56 -13.67 -5.95
C PRO A 39 -2.08 -13.33 -6.02
N ASP A 40 -1.32 -14.09 -6.81
CA ASP A 40 0.08 -13.77 -7.08
C ASP A 40 0.12 -12.50 -7.94
N LEU A 41 0.72 -11.44 -7.40
CA LEU A 41 0.81 -10.14 -8.07
C LEU A 41 2.12 -10.01 -8.85
N LYS A 42 2.08 -9.41 -10.04
CA LYS A 42 3.27 -8.98 -10.78
C LYS A 42 3.24 -7.49 -11.07
N PRO A 43 4.37 -6.78 -10.92
CA PRO A 43 4.51 -5.41 -11.40
C PRO A 43 4.55 -5.45 -12.93
N GLU A 44 3.45 -5.03 -13.54
CA GLU A 44 3.26 -5.19 -14.99
C GLU A 44 3.10 -3.84 -15.70
N GLN A 45 2.58 -2.83 -15.01
CA GLN A 45 2.28 -1.53 -15.61
C GLN A 45 2.66 -0.35 -14.71
N THR A 46 3.00 0.78 -15.32
CA THR A 46 3.16 2.05 -14.61
C THR A 46 1.90 2.89 -14.78
N VAL A 47 1.28 3.28 -13.67
CA VAL A 47 0.19 4.27 -13.65
C VAL A 47 0.79 5.63 -13.32
N SER A 48 0.37 6.67 -14.05
CA SER A 48 0.79 8.05 -13.79
C SER A 48 -0.36 8.86 -13.22
N LEU A 49 -0.13 9.51 -12.09
CA LEU A 49 -0.99 10.57 -11.57
C LEU A 49 -0.32 11.92 -11.82
N ALA A 50 -1.10 12.93 -12.22
CA ALA A 50 -0.61 14.29 -12.41
C ALA A 50 -1.50 15.28 -11.66
N MET A 51 -0.89 16.17 -10.90
CA MET A 51 -1.61 17.16 -10.08
C MET A 51 -0.79 18.43 -9.87
N PRO A 52 -1.42 19.58 -9.54
CA PRO A 52 -0.69 20.77 -9.12
C PRO A 52 0.24 20.48 -7.93
N VAL A 53 1.44 21.06 -7.94
CA VAL A 53 2.46 20.80 -6.91
C VAL A 53 1.99 21.14 -5.50
N GLU A 54 1.15 22.17 -5.36
CA GLU A 54 0.54 22.55 -4.09
C GLU A 54 -0.40 21.47 -3.54
N ALA A 55 -1.18 20.82 -4.43
CA ALA A 55 -2.05 19.72 -4.06
C ALA A 55 -1.24 18.47 -3.70
N PHE A 56 -0.13 18.23 -4.40
CA PHE A 56 0.81 17.16 -4.08
C PHE A 56 1.38 17.29 -2.67
N PHE A 57 1.91 18.46 -2.30
CA PHE A 57 2.46 18.66 -0.95
C PHE A 57 1.40 18.50 0.15
N LYS A 58 0.18 19.01 -0.06
CA LYS A 58 -0.94 18.80 0.87
C LYS A 58 -1.28 17.31 1.04
N ALA A 59 -1.25 16.54 -0.04
CA ALA A 59 -1.48 15.10 0.02
C ALA A 59 -0.39 14.37 0.80
N VAL A 60 0.89 14.76 0.59
CA VAL A 60 2.03 14.22 1.35
C VAL A 60 1.87 14.50 2.84
N GLU A 61 1.59 15.76 3.23
CA GLU A 61 1.38 16.14 4.63
C GLU A 61 0.26 15.31 5.30
N LEU A 62 -0.85 15.11 4.60
CA LEU A 62 -1.94 14.28 5.09
C LEU A 62 -1.51 12.82 5.29
N LEU A 63 -0.77 12.26 4.35
CA LEU A 63 -0.27 10.88 4.44
C LEU A 63 0.72 10.71 5.58
N GLU A 64 1.57 11.71 5.85
CA GLU A 64 2.48 11.68 7.01
C GLU A 64 1.70 11.68 8.33
N LYS A 65 0.66 12.51 8.43
CA LYS A 65 -0.22 12.51 9.60
C LYS A 65 -0.90 11.15 9.79
N VAL A 66 -1.47 10.57 8.74
CA VAL A 66 -2.09 9.24 8.80
C VAL A 66 -1.08 8.17 9.19
N ARG A 67 0.14 8.21 8.64
CA ARG A 67 1.25 7.31 9.03
C ARG A 67 1.55 7.42 10.52
N ASP A 68 1.62 8.63 11.05
CA ASP A 68 1.96 8.86 12.44
C ASP A 68 0.81 8.43 13.37
N ASP A 69 -0.44 8.69 13.00
CA ASP A 69 -1.64 8.21 13.71
C ASP A 69 -1.69 6.68 13.73
N LEU A 70 -1.40 6.01 12.60
CA LEU A 70 -1.34 4.55 12.52
C LEU A 70 -0.22 3.97 13.38
N ARG A 71 0.95 4.61 13.43
CA ARG A 71 2.06 4.20 14.32
C ARG A 71 1.69 4.35 15.79
N GLN A 72 0.94 5.40 16.13
CA GLN A 72 0.47 5.64 17.50
C GLN A 72 -0.65 4.65 17.88
N GLY A 73 -1.59 4.38 16.97
CA GLY A 73 -2.66 3.40 17.14
C GLY A 73 -2.16 1.94 17.19
N ALA A 74 -1.09 1.62 16.48
CA ALA A 74 -0.44 0.31 16.54
C ALA A 74 0.20 -0.01 17.90
N ARG A 75 0.46 0.99 18.75
CA ARG A 75 0.92 0.79 20.14
C ARG A 75 -0.22 0.44 21.11
N GLY A 76 -1.49 0.60 20.72
CA GLY A 76 -2.66 0.37 21.58
C GLY A 76 -3.38 -0.96 21.38
N ASN A 77 -3.04 -1.75 20.36
CA ASN A 77 -3.77 -2.97 19.98
C ASN A 77 -2.84 -4.12 19.55
N ALA A 78 -1.66 -4.26 20.16
CA ALA A 78 -1.03 -5.58 20.16
C ALA A 78 -1.90 -6.46 21.10
N PRO A 79 -2.62 -7.48 20.61
CA PRO A 79 -3.24 -8.41 21.52
C PRO A 79 -2.12 -9.05 22.34
N ASP A 80 -2.34 -9.12 23.66
CA ASP A 80 -1.44 -9.73 24.65
C ASP A 80 -1.40 -11.27 24.48
N SER A 81 -1.29 -11.75 23.25
CA SER A 81 -1.31 -13.15 22.85
C SER A 81 0.10 -13.73 22.84
N ALA A 82 0.84 -13.53 23.93
CA ALA A 82 2.13 -14.17 24.14
C ALA A 82 2.15 -14.88 25.50
N ARG A 83 1.16 -15.74 25.77
CA ARG A 83 1.21 -16.82 26.78
C ARG A 83 -0.03 -17.72 26.67
N GLY A 84 0.01 -18.70 25.77
CA GLY A 84 -1.01 -19.74 25.66
C GLY A 84 -0.38 -21.01 25.11
N GLY A 85 -0.30 -22.05 25.95
CA GLY A 85 0.59 -23.20 25.81
C GLY A 85 0.53 -23.98 24.49
N SER A 86 1.69 -24.51 24.11
CA SER A 86 1.79 -25.58 23.11
C SER A 86 0.96 -26.79 23.55
N PRO A 87 0.03 -27.31 22.72
CA PRO A 87 -0.70 -28.52 23.07
C PRO A 87 0.25 -29.72 22.95
N ASN A 88 0.39 -30.47 24.05
CA ASN A 88 1.10 -31.73 24.09
C ASN A 88 0.16 -32.83 23.58
N PHE A 89 0.47 -33.45 22.44
CA PHE A 89 -0.23 -34.65 21.99
C PHE A 89 0.54 -35.85 22.55
N SER A 90 -0.03 -36.47 23.59
CA SER A 90 0.39 -37.78 24.12
C SER A 90 -0.39 -38.89 23.44
#